data_AF-A0A0M9EDE6-F1
#
_entry.id   AF-A0A0M9EDE6-F1
#
_cell.length_a   1.000
_cell.length_b   1.000
_cell.length_c   1.000
_cell.angle_alpha   90.00
_cell.angle_beta   90.00
_cell.angle_gamma   90.00
#
_symmetry.space_group_name_H-M   'P 1'
#
loop_
_entity.id
_entity.type
_entity.pdbx_description
1 polymer ?
#
loop_
_entity_poly.entity_id
_entity_poly.type
_entity_poly.pdbx_seq_one_letter_code
_entity_poly.pdbx_strand_id
1 'polypeptide(L)'
;IISPFLCNVYLSDFDTYLSIKNLPFVRFADDSLIFTPDRKAAEKALNYTRKILKKMGLQLNERKTRIVKSGPNVKFLGRKLPKPNANNITNRKFYKKGKN
;
A
#
# COMPACT_ATOMS: atom_id res chain seq x y z
N ILE A 1 -22.09 -12.46 7.83
CA ILE A 1 -21.19 -11.42 7.27
C ILE A 1 -19.78 -12.03 7.17
N ILE A 2 -19.33 -12.47 5.99
CA ILE A 2 -18.03 -13.15 5.81
C ILE A 2 -17.04 -12.37 4.93
N SER A 3 -17.50 -11.28 4.34
CA SER A 3 -16.72 -10.47 3.40
C SER A 3 -15.37 -9.97 3.95
N PRO A 4 -15.25 -9.43 5.18
CA PRO A 4 -13.97 -8.97 5.71
C PRO A 4 -12.92 -10.08 5.83
N PHE A 5 -13.36 -11.28 6.18
CA PHE A 5 -12.50 -12.46 6.28
C PHE A 5 -12.02 -12.91 4.90
N LEU A 6 -12.95 -13.00 3.94
CA LEU A 6 -12.64 -13.43 2.58
C LEU A 6 -11.66 -12.45 1.89
N CYS A 7 -11.83 -11.14 2.08
CA CYS A 7 -10.88 -10.15 1.56
C CYS A 7 -9.47 -10.35 2.12
N ASN A 8 -9.34 -10.68 3.42
CA ASN A 8 -8.04 -10.89 4.04
C ASN A 8 -7.34 -12.16 3.51
N VAL A 9 -8.07 -13.26 3.36
CA VAL A 9 -7.54 -14.51 2.79
C VAL A 9 -7.15 -14.28 1.33
N TYR A 10 -8.05 -13.69 0.53
CA TYR A 10 -7.83 -13.47 -0.89
C TYR A 10 -6.66 -12.52 -1.20
N LEU A 11 -6.48 -11.47 -0.38
CA LEU A 11 -5.42 -10.47 -0.59
C LEU A 11 -4.09 -10.82 0.10
N SER A 12 -3.96 -12.00 0.73
CA SER A 12 -2.68 -12.43 1.31
C SER A 12 -1.60 -12.67 0.24
N ASP A 13 -1.99 -13.16 -0.94
CA ASP A 13 -1.06 -13.31 -2.07
C ASP A 13 -0.59 -11.95 -2.59
N PHE A 14 -1.49 -10.97 -2.63
CA PHE A 14 -1.17 -9.60 -2.99
C PHE A 14 -0.10 -9.00 -2.05
N ASP A 15 -0.27 -9.19 -0.75
CA ASP A 15 0.69 -8.74 0.27
C ASP A 15 2.07 -9.38 0.05
N THR A 16 2.10 -10.67 -0.27
CA THR A 16 3.35 -11.40 -0.56
C THR A 16 4.08 -10.81 -1.76
N TYR A 17 3.38 -10.50 -2.85
CA TYR A 17 3.99 -9.87 -4.02
C TYR A 17 4.56 -8.47 -3.71
N LEU A 18 3.86 -7.67 -2.90
CA LEU A 18 4.36 -6.37 -2.47
C LEU A 18 5.60 -6.50 -1.57
N SER A 19 5.60 -7.45 -0.64
CA SER A 19 6.74 -7.76 0.22
C SER A 19 7.97 -8.19 -0.57
N ILE A 20 7.80 -9.04 -1.60
CA ILE A 20 8.91 -9.46 -2.48
C ILE A 20 9.53 -8.26 -3.21
N LYS A 21 8.72 -7.26 -3.60
CA LYS A 21 9.22 -6.01 -4.19
C LYS A 21 9.72 -4.99 -3.16
N ASN A 22 9.74 -5.35 -1.89
CA ASN A 22 10.18 -4.51 -0.78
C ASN A 22 9.47 -3.14 -0.76
N LEU A 23 8.18 -3.15 -1.15
CA LEU A 23 7.33 -1.96 -1.16
C LEU A 23 6.70 -1.82 0.23
N PRO A 24 6.94 -0.72 0.96
CA PRO A 24 6.23 -0.46 2.22
C PRO A 24 4.75 -0.21 1.93
N PHE A 25 3.86 -0.94 2.60
CA PHE A 25 2.43 -0.78 2.44
C PHE A 25 1.67 -0.97 3.76
N VAL A 26 0.46 -0.44 3.80
CA VAL A 26 -0.54 -0.64 4.86
C VAL A 26 -1.84 -1.05 4.18
N ARG A 27 -2.48 -2.12 4.64
CA ARG A 27 -3.76 -2.60 4.10
C ARG A 27 -4.77 -2.79 5.22
N PHE A 28 -6.01 -2.41 4.97
CA PHE A 28 -7.16 -2.65 5.83
C PHE A 28 -8.33 -3.12 4.98
N ALA A 29 -8.68 -4.41 5.10
CA ALA A 29 -9.63 -5.08 4.20
C ALA A 29 -9.24 -4.87 2.71
N ASP A 30 -10.09 -4.19 1.94
CA ASP A 30 -9.89 -3.86 0.53
C ASP A 30 -9.12 -2.53 0.30
N ASP A 31 -9.03 -1.67 1.30
CA ASP A 31 -8.31 -0.40 1.21
C ASP A 31 -6.81 -0.57 1.49
N SER A 32 -5.97 -0.08 0.59
CA SER A 32 -4.50 -0.15 0.74
C SER A 32 -3.79 1.15 0.43
N LEU A 33 -2.69 1.38 1.14
CA LEU A 33 -1.74 2.47 0.94
C LEU A 33 -0.37 1.89 0.64
N ILE A 34 0.28 2.35 -0.43
CA ILE A 34 1.65 1.96 -0.79
C ILE A 34 2.51 3.21 -0.74
N PHE A 35 3.64 3.14 -0.05
CA PHE A 35 4.55 4.25 0.13
C PHE A 35 5.78 4.10 -0.75
N THR A 36 6.11 5.14 -1.51
CA THR A 36 7.29 5.18 -2.38
C THR A 36 8.08 6.46 -2.13
N PRO A 37 9.40 6.46 -2.39
CA PRO A 37 10.24 7.64 -2.15
C PRO A 37 10.00 8.75 -3.17
N ASP A 38 9.64 8.39 -4.39
CA ASP A 38 9.46 9.32 -5.50
C ASP A 38 8.21 8.97 -6.33
N ARG A 39 7.81 9.92 -7.18
CA ARG A 39 6.62 9.78 -8.03
C ARG A 39 6.80 8.71 -9.11
N LYS A 40 7.99 8.58 -9.70
CA LYS A 40 8.27 7.60 -10.75
C LYS A 40 8.20 6.17 -10.19
N ALA A 41 8.66 5.97 -8.97
CA ALA A 41 8.51 4.74 -8.20
C ALA A 41 7.04 4.49 -7.86
N ALA A 42 6.26 5.54 -7.52
CA ALA A 42 4.82 5.42 -7.30
C ALA A 42 4.08 4.93 -8.56
N GLU A 43 4.42 5.49 -9.73
CA GLU A 43 3.84 5.08 -11.02
C GLU A 43 4.21 3.63 -11.37
N LYS A 44 5.47 3.23 -11.13
CA LYS A 44 5.91 1.83 -11.28
C LYS A 44 5.17 0.90 -10.33
N ALA A 45 5.03 1.27 -9.05
CA ALA A 45 4.31 0.50 -8.05
C ALA A 45 2.82 0.36 -8.42
N LEU A 46 2.18 1.44 -8.85
CA LEU A 46 0.80 1.43 -9.33
C LEU A 46 0.61 0.48 -10.52
N ASN A 47 1.50 0.53 -11.51
CA ASN A 47 1.45 -0.38 -12.65
C ASN A 47 1.68 -1.84 -12.23
N TYR A 48 2.56 -2.08 -11.25
CA TYR A 48 2.80 -3.41 -10.70
C TYR A 48 1.59 -3.96 -9.96
N THR A 49 1.01 -3.16 -9.05
CA THR A 49 -0.23 -3.47 -8.33
C THR A 49 -1.37 -3.78 -9.29
N ARG A 50 -1.56 -2.97 -10.35
CA ARG A 50 -2.58 -3.21 -11.38
C ARG A 50 -2.38 -4.56 -12.07
N LYS A 51 -1.14 -4.94 -12.38
CA LYS A 51 -0.83 -6.24 -13.00
C LYS A 51 -1.12 -7.41 -12.08
N ILE A 52 -0.80 -7.31 -10.79
CA ILE A 52 -1.07 -8.38 -9.81
C ILE A 52 -2.57 -8.56 -9.64
N LEU A 53 -3.29 -7.46 -9.37
CA LEU A 53 -4.74 -7.51 -9.16
C LEU A 53 -5.45 -8.08 -10.39
N LYS A 54 -5.05 -7.69 -11.60
CA LYS A 54 -5.60 -8.25 -12.84
C LYS A 54 -5.36 -9.77 -12.95
N LYS A 55 -4.20 -10.28 -12.51
CA LYS A 55 -3.94 -11.73 -12.45
C LYS A 55 -4.84 -12.44 -11.44
N MET A 56 -5.20 -11.75 -10.37
CA MET A 56 -6.18 -12.20 -9.38
C MET A 56 -7.63 -11.87 -9.80
N GLY A 57 -7.91 -11.53 -11.06
CA GLY A 57 -9.27 -11.18 -11.49
C GLY A 57 -9.89 -9.94 -10.83
N LEU A 58 -9.11 -9.16 -10.07
CA LEU A 58 -9.55 -7.93 -9.41
C LEU A 58 -9.22 -6.72 -10.28
N GLN A 59 -10.08 -5.70 -10.19
CA GLN A 59 -9.87 -4.41 -10.84
C GLN A 59 -9.62 -3.32 -9.79
N LEU A 60 -8.63 -2.48 -10.08
CA LEU A 60 -8.34 -1.31 -9.28
C LEU A 60 -9.45 -0.27 -9.50
N ASN A 61 -9.95 0.35 -8.44
CA ASN A 61 -10.91 1.43 -8.58
C ASN A 61 -10.19 2.73 -8.99
N GLU A 62 -10.12 2.99 -10.29
CA GLU A 62 -9.40 4.14 -10.86
C GLU A 62 -9.88 5.50 -10.34
N ARG A 63 -11.15 5.60 -9.90
CA ARG A 63 -11.68 6.83 -9.30
C ARG A 63 -11.12 7.09 -7.90
N LYS A 64 -10.85 6.02 -7.14
CA LYS A 64 -10.31 6.10 -5.77
C LYS A 64 -8.78 6.09 -5.74
N THR A 65 -8.13 5.42 -6.70
CA THR A 65 -6.68 5.30 -6.73
C THR A 65 -6.02 6.56 -7.26
N ARG A 66 -5.15 7.17 -6.44
CA ARG A 66 -4.44 8.40 -6.79
C ARG A 66 -3.02 8.37 -6.22
N ILE A 67 -2.06 8.89 -6.98
CA ILE A 67 -0.70 9.14 -6.48
C ILE A 67 -0.69 10.52 -5.84
N VAL A 68 -0.47 10.56 -4.53
CA VAL A 68 -0.50 11.77 -3.72
C VAL A 68 0.74 11.84 -2.85
N LYS A 69 1.18 13.07 -2.52
CA LYS A 69 2.25 13.27 -1.54
C LYS A 69 1.74 12.84 -0.16
N SER A 70 2.56 12.09 0.58
CA SER A 70 2.25 11.71 1.96
C SER A 70 2.06 12.98 2.82
N GLY A 71 0.97 13.04 3.58
CA GLY A 71 0.68 14.16 4.46
C GLY A 71 -0.81 14.32 4.79
N PRO A 72 -1.19 15.41 5.49
CA PRO A 72 -2.54 15.60 6.05
C PRO A 72 -3.68 15.66 5.03
N ASN A 73 -3.35 15.81 3.75
CA ASN A 73 -4.30 15.83 2.64
C ASN A 73 -4.84 14.43 2.30
N VAL A 74 -4.18 13.38 2.79
CA VAL A 74 -4.61 11.99 2.63
C VAL A 74 -5.40 11.57 3.85
N LYS A 75 -6.64 11.13 3.65
CA LYS A 75 -7.47 10.49 4.68
C LYS A 75 -7.45 8.98 4.49
N PHE A 76 -7.20 8.24 5.56
CA PHE A 76 -7.23 6.79 5.62
C PHE A 76 -7.93 6.36 6.90
N LEU A 77 -8.94 5.48 6.80
CA LEU A 77 -9.77 5.02 7.93
C LEU A 77 -10.33 6.17 8.79
N GLY A 78 -10.80 7.24 8.14
CA GLY A 78 -11.36 8.42 8.82
C GLY A 78 -10.34 9.36 9.46
N ARG A 79 -9.04 9.07 9.40
CA ARG A 79 -7.96 9.91 9.96
C ARG A 79 -7.05 10.50 8.89
N LYS A 80 -6.51 11.68 9.14
CA LYS A 80 -5.50 12.31 8.27
C LYS A 80 -4.13 11.71 8.53
N LEU A 81 -3.32 11.50 7.50
CA LEU A 81 -1.93 11.07 7.69
C LEU A 81 -1.10 12.19 8.37
N PRO A 82 -0.11 11.81 9.20
CA PRO A 82 0.79 12.77 9.83
C PRO A 82 1.63 13.51 8.77
N LYS A 83 2.14 14.69 9.12
CA LYS A 83 3.10 15.39 8.26
C LYS A 83 4.36 14.52 8.13
N PRO A 84 4.88 14.33 6.91
CA PRO A 84 6.12 13.58 6.72
C PRO A 84 7.24 14.31 7.47
N ASN A 85 7.88 13.61 8.41
CA ASN A 85 8.96 14.17 9.21
C ASN A 85 10.26 14.11 8.39
N ALA A 86 10.84 15.27 8.05
CA ALA A 86 12.04 15.36 7.19
C ALA A 86 13.24 14.59 7.75
N ASN A 87 13.29 14.38 9.07
CA ASN A 87 14.41 13.74 9.77
C ASN A 87 14.37 12.19 9.77
N ASN A 88 13.30 11.57 9.26
CA ASN A 88 13.11 10.11 9.32
C ASN A 88 13.36 9.36 8.01
N ILE A 89 13.90 10.02 6.98
CA ILE A 89 14.30 9.36 5.72
C ILE A 89 15.43 8.32 5.99
N THR A 90 16.18 8.49 7.08
CA THR A 90 17.24 7.60 7.58
C THR A 90 16.73 6.42 8.43
N ASN A 91 15.49 6.46 8.94
CA ASN A 91 14.94 5.42 9.83
C ASN A 91 14.13 4.33 9.08
N ARG A 92 14.52 4.02 7.83
CA ARG A 92 13.97 2.92 7.04
C ARG A 92 14.23 1.51 7.63
N LYS A 93 14.89 1.41 8.79
CA LYS A 93 15.18 0.16 9.51
C LYS A 93 14.01 -0.38 10.34
N PHE A 94 12.92 0.37 10.56
CA PHE A 94 11.84 -0.07 11.47
C PHE A 94 10.93 -1.19 10.92
N TYR A 95 10.94 -1.46 9.60
CA TYR A 95 10.22 -2.61 9.01
C TYR A 95 11.14 -3.82 8.74
N LYS A 96 12.29 -3.92 9.43
CA LYS A 96 13.15 -5.13 9.44
C LYS A 96 13.03 -5.98 10.70
N LYS A 97 12.18 -5.62 11.66
CA LYS A 97 12.03 -6.39 12.92
C LYS A 97 10.72 -7.17 12.89
N GLY A 98 10.75 -8.35 12.30
CA GLY A 98 9.58 -9.22 12.21
C GLY A 98 9.71 -10.43 11.27
N LYS A 99 10.91 -10.99 11.10
CA LYS A 99 11.11 -12.37 10.62
C LYS A 99 12.47 -12.83 11.15
N ASN A 100 12.40 -13.93 11.90
CA ASN A 100 13.44 -14.65 12.68
C ASN A 100 14.89 -14.37 12.28
#